data_AF-A0A968KP93-F1
#
_entry.id   AF-A0A968KP93-F1
#
_cell.length_a   1.000
_cell.length_b   1.000
_cell.length_c   1.000
_cell.angle_alpha   90.00
_cell.angle_beta   90.00
_cell.angle_gamma   90.00
#
_symmetry.space_group_name_H-M   'P 1'
#
loop_
_entity.id
_entity.type
_entity.pdbx_description
1 polymer ?
#
loop_
_entity_poly.entity_id
_entity_poly.type
_entity_poly.pdbx_seq_one_letter_code
_entity_poly.pdbx_strand_id
1 'polypeptide(L)'
;MDEKYEADNLERILKERLEDTPLSASLTDLLVTSYDIQRRKPLFFKSWRARGEELRRGEMPAEREFKLRDVARATSAAPTYFEPALIENAAGRSFPLVDGGVFA
;
A
#
# COMPACT_ATOMS: atom_id res chain seq x y z
N MET A 1 1.40 -3.73 23.38
CA MET A 1 1.80 -4.82 22.49
C MET A 1 2.96 -4.21 21.72
N ASP A 2 4.18 -4.39 22.22
CA ASP A 2 5.36 -3.78 21.60
C ASP A 2 5.78 -4.60 20.39
N GLU A 3 6.10 -3.89 19.33
CA GLU A 3 6.51 -4.45 18.05
C GLU A 3 7.88 -5.10 18.15
N LYS A 4 8.17 -6.05 17.26
CA LYS A 4 9.48 -6.72 17.27
C LYS A 4 10.55 -5.91 16.54
N TYR A 5 10.18 -4.99 15.65
CA TYR A 5 11.10 -4.20 14.82
C TYR A 5 10.58 -2.78 14.60
N GLU A 6 11.46 -1.79 14.71
CA GLU A 6 11.13 -0.41 14.32
C GLU A 6 11.00 -0.28 12.79
N ALA A 7 9.92 0.36 12.36
CA ALA A 7 9.58 0.55 10.95
C ALA A 7 10.54 1.50 10.20
N ASP A 8 11.20 2.42 10.92
CA ASP A 8 12.03 3.50 10.37
C ASP A 8 13.12 3.01 9.42
N ASN A 9 13.80 1.91 9.77
CA ASN A 9 14.85 1.35 8.92
C ASN A 9 14.28 0.79 7.62
N LEU A 10 13.13 0.14 7.68
CA LEU A 10 12.45 -0.39 6.50
C LEU A 10 11.97 0.77 5.62
N GLU A 11 11.32 1.78 6.20
CA GLU A 11 10.82 2.95 5.48
C GLU A 11 11.94 3.72 4.80
N ARG A 12 13.09 3.87 5.46
CA ARG A 12 14.29 4.47 4.86
C ARG A 12 14.77 3.68 3.64
N ILE A 13 14.90 2.36 3.76
CA ILE A 13 15.33 1.51 2.64
C ILE A 13 14.31 1.59 1.49
N LEU A 14 13.01 1.53 1.78
CA LEU A 14 11.97 1.64 0.76
C LEU A 14 12.01 3.00 0.07
N LYS A 15 12.24 4.08 0.81
CA LYS A 15 12.40 5.43 0.26
C LYS A 15 13.65 5.55 -0.62
N GLU A 16 14.79 4.99 -0.19
CA GLU A 16 16.04 5.00 -0.97
C GLU A 16 15.92 4.17 -2.27
N ARG A 17 15.12 3.10 -2.27
CA ARG A 17 15.03 2.17 -3.41
C ARG A 17 13.89 2.48 -4.39
N LEU A 18 12.76 2.96 -3.89
CA LEU A 18 11.53 3.16 -4.68
C LEU A 18 11.14 4.63 -4.80
N GLU A 19 11.80 5.51 -4.06
CA GLU A 19 11.60 6.96 -4.08
C GLU A 19 10.12 7.35 -3.91
N ASP A 20 9.64 8.34 -4.68
CA ASP A 20 8.23 8.70 -4.82
C ASP A 20 7.59 8.08 -6.07
N THR A 21 8.14 6.97 -6.58
CA THR A 21 7.64 6.33 -7.82
C THR A 21 6.16 5.96 -7.67
N PRO A 22 5.28 6.44 -8.56
CA PRO A 22 3.86 6.11 -8.49
C PRO A 22 3.61 4.67 -8.95
N LEU A 23 2.60 4.03 -8.41
CA LEU A 23 2.19 2.67 -8.73
C LEU A 23 1.85 2.54 -10.23
N SER A 24 1.29 3.58 -10.84
CA SER A 24 1.01 3.62 -12.28
C SER A 24 2.26 3.54 -13.16
N ALA A 25 3.44 3.95 -12.66
CA ALA A 25 4.71 3.92 -13.40
C ALA A 25 5.43 2.56 -13.35
N SER A 26 4.78 1.53 -12.79
CA SER A 26 5.32 0.17 -12.78
C SER A 26 5.56 -0.36 -14.20
N LEU A 27 6.73 -0.96 -14.44
CA LEU A 27 7.12 -1.51 -15.74
C LEU A 27 6.21 -2.65 -16.24
N THR A 28 5.57 -3.36 -15.31
CA THR A 28 4.62 -4.44 -15.58
C THR A 28 3.37 -4.26 -14.73
N ASP A 29 2.35 -5.07 -15.02
CA ASP A 29 1.18 -5.13 -14.16
C ASP A 29 1.55 -5.69 -12.79
N LEU A 30 1.22 -4.92 -11.74
CA LEU A 30 1.45 -5.27 -10.35
C LEU A 30 0.10 -5.42 -9.65
N LEU A 31 -0.04 -6.53 -8.95
CA LEU A 31 -1.12 -6.81 -8.01
C LEU A 31 -0.49 -7.04 -6.63
N VAL A 32 -0.73 -6.15 -5.68
CA VAL A 32 -0.26 -6.29 -4.29
C VAL A 32 -1.46 -6.27 -3.35
N THR A 33 -1.43 -7.14 -2.35
CA THR A 33 -2.52 -7.31 -1.38
C THR A 33 -2.14 -6.74 -0.03
N SER A 34 -3.11 -6.08 0.62
CA SER A 34 -3.00 -5.64 2.01
C SER A 34 -4.37 -5.72 2.67
N TYR A 35 -4.44 -5.47 3.98
CA TYR A 35 -5.69 -5.46 4.72
C TYR A 35 -5.88 -4.14 5.46
N ASP A 36 -6.99 -3.45 5.20
CA ASP A 36 -7.37 -2.23 5.90
C ASP A 36 -8.07 -2.58 7.21
N ILE A 37 -7.38 -2.35 8.33
CA ILE A 37 -7.88 -2.71 9.67
C ILE A 37 -9.05 -1.84 10.12
N GLN A 38 -9.13 -0.60 9.64
CA GLN A 38 -10.20 0.32 10.01
C GLN A 38 -11.49 -0.03 9.25
N ARG A 39 -11.36 -0.38 7.97
CA ARG A 39 -12.51 -0.74 7.10
C ARG A 39 -12.83 -2.23 7.13
N ARG A 40 -11.95 -3.04 7.75
CA ARG A 40 -12.03 -4.50 7.85
C ARG A 40 -12.22 -5.17 6.50
N LYS A 41 -11.44 -4.73 5.51
CA LYS A 41 -11.56 -5.20 4.12
C LYS A 41 -10.18 -5.36 3.48
N PRO A 42 -10.01 -6.35 2.58
CA PRO A 42 -8.82 -6.43 1.77
C PRO A 42 -8.72 -5.21 0.84
N LEU A 43 -7.50 -4.70 0.68
CA LEU A 43 -7.15 -3.67 -0.28
C LEU A 43 -6.18 -4.27 -1.31
N PHE A 44 -6.59 -4.21 -2.57
CA PHE A 44 -5.78 -4.64 -3.71
C PHE A 44 -5.21 -3.41 -4.40
N PHE A 45 -3.88 -3.28 -4.39
CA PHE A 45 -3.16 -2.35 -5.24
C PHE A 45 -3.01 -2.98 -6.61
N LYS A 46 -3.50 -2.28 -7.64
CA LYS A 46 -3.52 -2.74 -9.03
C LYS A 46 -2.97 -1.62 -9.90
N SER A 47 -1.80 -1.81 -10.51
CA SER A 47 -1.16 -0.74 -11.28
C SER A 47 -2.00 -0.26 -12.47
N TRP A 48 -2.73 -1.16 -13.12
CA TRP A 48 -3.66 -0.80 -14.20
C TRP A 48 -4.80 0.11 -13.73
N ARG A 49 -5.30 -0.04 -12.50
CA ARG A 49 -6.32 0.86 -11.94
C ARG A 49 -5.75 2.23 -11.58
N ALA A 50 -4.49 2.29 -11.15
CA ALA A 50 -3.78 3.55 -10.97
C ALA A 50 -3.58 4.29 -12.32
N ARG A 51 -3.37 3.54 -13.42
CA ARG A 51 -3.35 4.08 -14.79
C ARG A 51 -4.73 4.46 -15.35
N GLY A 52 -5.80 4.20 -14.60
CA GLY A 52 -7.18 4.52 -14.98
C GLY A 52 -7.90 3.42 -15.76
N GLU A 53 -7.30 2.24 -15.87
CA GLU A 53 -7.90 1.07 -16.51
C GLU A 53 -8.76 0.28 -15.49
N GLU A 54 -9.88 -0.31 -15.91
CA GLU A 54 -10.78 -1.09 -15.03
C GLU A 54 -11.20 -0.37 -13.73
N LEU A 55 -11.38 0.95 -13.79
CA LEU A 55 -11.94 1.72 -12.68
C LEU A 55 -13.39 1.32 -12.42
N ARG A 56 -13.79 1.37 -11.15
CA ARG A 56 -15.20 1.18 -10.76
C ARG A 56 -15.99 2.42 -11.13
N ARG A 57 -17.31 2.28 -11.31
CA ARG A 57 -18.20 3.43 -11.52
C ARG A 57 -18.03 4.43 -10.38
N GLY A 58 -17.68 5.67 -10.71
CA GLY A 58 -17.47 6.76 -9.75
C GLY A 58 -16.10 6.77 -9.06
N GLU A 59 -15.17 5.91 -9.47
CA GLU A 59 -13.80 5.87 -8.96
C GLU A 59 -12.85 6.64 -9.87
N MET A 60 -11.91 7.38 -9.30
CA MET A 60 -10.88 8.13 -10.02
C MET A 60 -9.52 7.42 -9.96
N PRO A 61 -8.64 7.58 -10.98
CA PRO A 61 -7.28 7.02 -10.94
C PRO A 61 -6.51 7.44 -9.67
N ALA A 62 -6.65 8.71 -9.25
CA ALA A 62 -6.01 9.23 -8.05
C ALA A 62 -6.42 8.49 -6.75
N GLU A 63 -7.62 7.89 -6.71
CA GLU A 63 -8.04 7.08 -5.56
C GLU A 63 -7.34 5.72 -5.50
N ARG A 64 -6.74 5.29 -6.62
CA ARG A 64 -6.00 4.04 -6.80
C ARG A 64 -4.51 4.23 -7.02
N GLU A 65 -4.04 5.48 -7.01
CA GLU A 65 -2.65 5.84 -7.14
C GLU A 65 -1.98 5.94 -5.77
N PHE A 66 -0.83 5.28 -5.63
CA PHE A 66 -0.05 5.21 -4.39
C PHE A 66 1.43 5.21 -4.74
N LYS A 67 2.30 5.58 -3.81
CA LYS A 67 3.75 5.43 -4.01
C LYS A 67 4.14 3.97 -3.80
N LEU A 68 5.04 3.45 -4.64
CA LEU A 68 5.50 2.06 -4.53
C LEU A 68 6.10 1.73 -3.16
N ARG A 69 6.81 2.68 -2.53
CA ARG A 69 7.32 2.51 -1.17
C ARG A 69 6.21 2.30 -0.13
N ASP A 70 5.08 2.98 -0.29
CA ASP A 70 3.97 2.90 0.66
C ASP A 70 3.22 1.58 0.46
N VAL A 71 3.05 1.15 -0.80
CA VAL A 71 2.52 -0.18 -1.15
C VAL A 71 3.39 -1.30 -0.56
N ALA A 72 4.72 -1.18 -0.69
CA ALA A 72 5.67 -2.15 -0.12
C ALA A 72 5.65 -2.17 1.41
N ARG A 73 5.52 -1.01 2.06
CA ARG A 73 5.39 -0.90 3.51
C ARG A 73 4.07 -1.50 4.01
N ALA A 74 2.97 -1.30 3.28
CA ALA A 74 1.66 -1.85 3.62
C ALA A 74 1.60 -3.37 3.55
N THR A 75 2.20 -4.00 2.53
CA THR A 75 2.22 -5.46 2.41
C THR A 75 3.23 -6.15 3.31
N SER A 76 4.22 -5.44 3.85
CA SER A 76 5.21 -5.99 4.79
C SER A 76 4.83 -5.82 6.25
N ALA A 77 3.74 -5.11 6.53
CA ALA A 77 3.24 -4.82 7.86
C ALA A 77 2.51 -6.03 8.49
N ALA A 78 3.21 -7.15 8.66
CA ALA A 78 2.67 -8.29 9.38
C ALA A 78 2.44 -7.87 10.85
N PRO A 79 1.22 -8.00 11.41
CA PRO A 79 0.79 -7.40 12.68
C PRO A 79 1.47 -7.95 13.92
N THR A 80 2.35 -8.95 13.79
CA THR A 80 3.22 -9.45 14.85
C THR A 80 4.67 -8.97 14.72
N TYR A 81 5.00 -8.29 13.61
CA TYR A 81 6.35 -7.84 13.26
C TYR A 81 6.47 -6.31 13.16
N PHE A 82 5.44 -5.61 12.66
CA PHE A 82 5.44 -4.16 12.42
C PHE A 82 4.06 -3.52 12.61
N GLU A 83 4.08 -2.21 12.82
CA GLU A 83 2.91 -1.39 13.09
C GLU A 83 2.13 -1.27 11.80
N PRO A 84 0.78 -1.17 11.88
CA PRO A 84 -0.03 -0.89 10.72
C PRO A 84 0.52 0.34 9.99
N ALA A 85 0.83 0.16 8.71
CA ALA A 85 1.33 1.23 7.87
C ALA A 85 0.20 2.21 7.57
N LEU A 86 0.31 3.45 8.03
CA LEU A 86 -0.61 4.51 7.63
C LEU A 86 -0.12 5.11 6.31
N ILE A 87 -0.77 4.76 5.20
CA ILE A 87 -0.41 5.24 3.87
C ILE A 87 -1.48 6.14 3.28
N GLU A 88 -1.12 6.97 2.31
CA GLU A 88 -2.02 7.90 1.63
C GLU A 88 -2.05 7.64 0.12
N ASN A 89 -3.23 7.75 -0.50
CA ASN A 89 -3.35 7.75 -1.96
C ASN A 89 -3.19 9.16 -2.55
N ALA A 90 -3.09 9.28 -3.87
CA ALA A 90 -2.98 10.59 -4.52
C ALA A 90 -4.23 11.48 -4.38
N ALA A 91 -5.36 10.94 -3.89
CA ALA A 91 -6.57 11.68 -3.56
C ALA A 91 -6.59 12.21 -2.10
N GLY A 92 -5.50 12.05 -1.34
CA GLY A 92 -5.38 12.54 0.04
C GLY A 92 -6.12 11.69 1.08
N ARG A 93 -6.46 10.44 0.75
CA ARG A 93 -7.14 9.52 1.67
C ARG A 93 -6.15 8.59 2.33
N SER A 94 -6.23 8.49 3.66
CA SER A 94 -5.39 7.60 4.44
C SER A 94 -6.00 6.20 4.63
N PHE A 95 -5.11 5.21 4.72
CA PHE A 95 -5.41 3.80 4.88
C PHE A 95 -4.47 3.21 5.93
N PRO A 96 -4.99 2.76 7.09
CA PRO A 96 -4.21 1.98 8.04
C PRO A 96 -4.17 0.52 7.58
N LEU A 97 -3.01 0.08 7.09
CA LEU A 97 -2.86 -1.19 6.40
C LEU A 97 -1.93 -2.14 7.14
N VAL A 98 -2.27 -3.43 7.10
CA VAL A 98 -1.43 -4.54 7.52
C VAL A 98 -1.21 -5.51 6.35
N ASP A 99 -0.27 -6.43 6.50
CA ASP A 99 0.06 -7.47 5.51
C ASP A 99 -1.21 -8.26 5.12
N GLY A 100 -1.35 -8.52 3.81
CA GLY A 100 -2.46 -9.31 3.26
C GLY A 100 -2.41 -10.79 3.63
N GLY A 101 -1.24 -11.33 4.00
CA GLY A 101 -1.06 -12.72 4.43
C GLY A 101 -1.70 -13.07 5.78
N VAL A 102 -2.13 -12.05 6.54
CA VAL A 102 -2.83 -12.21 7.83
C VAL A 102 -4.25 -12.73 7.67
N PHE A 103 -4.82 -12.57 6.47
CA PHE A 103 -6.20 -12.91 6.16
C PHE A 103 -6.33 -13.88 4.97
N ALA A 104 -5.31 -14.73 4.75
CA ALA A 104 -5.32 -15.76 3.71
C ALA A 104 -5.96 -17.08 4.17
#